data_AF-A0A7R9FTU0-F1
#
_entry.id   AF-A0A7R9FTU0-F1
#
_cell.length_a   1.000
_cell.length_b   1.000
_cell.length_c   1.000
_cell.angle_alpha   90.00
_cell.angle_beta   90.00
_cell.angle_gamma   90.00
#
_symmetry.space_group_name_H-M   'P 1'
#
loop_
_entity.id
_entity.type
_entity.pdbx_description
1 polymer ?
#
loop_
_entity_poly.entity_id
_entity_poly.type
_entity_poly.pdbx_seq_one_letter_code
_entity_poly.pdbx_strand_id
1 'polypeptide(L)'
;MILTENCMQEGILRCMKLQSCVLSPEQMNLVNEFFLVGIYCFRELSDVEWDEMLFNLCFMDVLRACLVVKPLAFSAQHWDLLQCAISSWVISLDKTFALASSAEGSLSIPLALFLKSTCHITVSLASFMAHLEAESEVIGKEVPSNLLSEYKEFFSPQIFRVLLHLFHITGGTFRENCDVEPWICLGVLEPLSQVVCQMPKELALSHGLPPRLSSSGRAVLSDHLASLLNHMSVLLTSSHRCLQLAAFSVIHR
;
A
#
# COMPACT_ATOMS: atom_id res chain seq x y z
N MET A 1 -19.66 7.87 13.37
CA MET A 1 -19.77 9.34 13.48
C MET A 1 -19.75 9.87 12.07
N ILE A 2 -20.85 10.46 11.58
CA ILE A 2 -20.91 11.03 10.23
C ILE A 2 -20.20 12.38 10.31
N LEU A 3 -19.12 12.56 9.57
CA LEU A 3 -18.45 13.86 9.50
C LEU A 3 -19.34 14.82 8.71
N THR A 4 -19.53 16.02 9.25
CA THR A 4 -20.24 17.06 8.49
C THR A 4 -19.35 17.54 7.34
N GLU A 5 -19.96 17.95 6.23
CA GLU A 5 -19.28 18.48 5.04
C GLU A 5 -18.27 19.60 5.39
N ASN A 6 -18.63 20.46 6.35
CA ASN A 6 -17.76 21.50 6.88
C ASN A 6 -16.51 20.95 7.59
N CYS A 7 -16.63 19.86 8.37
CA CYS A 7 -15.48 19.22 9.01
C CYS A 7 -14.52 18.61 7.99
N MET A 8 -15.03 18.06 6.88
CA MET A 8 -14.20 17.49 5.82
C MET A 8 -13.45 18.57 5.04
N GLN A 9 -14.12 19.64 4.63
CA GLN A 9 -13.47 20.76 3.93
C GLN A 9 -12.42 21.46 4.80
N GLU A 10 -12.70 21.67 6.09
CA GLU A 10 -11.73 22.22 7.02
C GLU A 10 -10.55 21.25 7.25
N GLY A 11 -10.84 19.95 7.34
CA GLY A 11 -9.83 18.90 7.43
C GLY A 11 -8.90 18.84 6.22
N ILE A 12 -9.45 18.93 5.00
CA ILE A 12 -8.69 18.99 3.74
C ILE A 12 -7.80 20.24 3.72
N LEU A 13 -8.34 21.41 4.05
CA LEU A 13 -7.58 22.66 4.06
C LEU A 13 -6.44 22.62 5.10
N ARG A 14 -6.69 22.02 6.27
CA ARG A 14 -5.66 21.79 7.28
C ARG A 14 -4.59 20.83 6.78
N CYS A 15 -4.96 19.72 6.13
CA CYS A 15 -4.01 18.77 5.53
C CYS A 15 -3.11 19.43 4.47
N MET A 16 -3.68 20.24 3.58
CA MET A 16 -2.91 20.98 2.57
C MET A 16 -1.92 21.97 3.19
N LYS A 17 -2.28 22.61 4.31
CA LYS A 17 -1.36 23.48 5.06
C LYS A 17 -0.23 22.70 5.73
N LEU A 18 -0.48 21.49 6.20
CA LEU A 18 0.55 20.62 6.80
C LEU A 18 1.59 20.16 5.78
N GLN A 19 1.20 19.91 4.53
CA GLN A 19 2.13 19.49 3.47
C GLN A 19 3.18 20.57 3.10
N SER A 20 2.93 21.84 3.42
CA SER A 20 3.81 22.96 3.07
C SER A 20 4.70 23.47 4.21
N CYS A 21 4.61 22.90 5.43
CA CYS A 21 5.32 23.39 6.61
C CYS A 21 6.12 22.29 7.33
N VAL A 22 7.20 22.68 8.02
CA VAL A 22 7.91 21.82 8.99
C VAL A 22 6.97 21.56 10.17
N LEU A 23 6.68 20.28 10.43
CA LEU A 23 5.64 19.90 11.40
C LEU A 23 5.96 20.36 12.84
N SER A 24 5.18 21.27 13.42
CA SER A 24 5.28 21.69 14.83
C SER A 24 4.59 20.69 15.78
N PRO A 25 4.85 20.72 17.10
CA PRO A 25 4.15 19.88 18.08
C PRO A 25 2.61 20.04 18.05
N GLU A 26 2.11 21.23 17.77
CA GLU A 26 0.67 21.51 17.62
C GLU A 26 0.06 20.76 16.42
N GLN A 27 0.85 20.50 15.38
CA GLN A 27 0.41 19.77 14.20
C GLN A 27 0.34 18.25 14.43
N MET A 28 1.04 17.71 15.44
CA MET A 28 0.87 16.31 15.89
C MET A 28 -0.42 16.11 16.69
N ASN A 29 -0.92 17.14 17.39
CA ASN A 29 -2.26 17.07 18.00
C ASN A 29 -3.35 16.96 16.93
N LEU A 30 -3.16 17.62 15.79
CA LEU A 30 -4.06 17.52 14.66
C LEU A 30 -4.05 16.11 14.02
N VAL A 31 -2.90 15.43 14.00
CA VAL A 31 -2.82 14.01 13.60
C VAL A 31 -3.63 13.12 14.54
N ASN A 32 -3.57 13.35 15.86
CA ASN A 32 -4.42 12.65 16.83
C ASN A 32 -5.91 12.89 16.58
N GLU A 33 -6.31 14.14 16.36
CA GLU A 33 -7.69 14.49 16.01
C GLU A 33 -8.13 13.79 14.72
N PHE A 34 -7.27 13.78 13.70
CA PHE A 34 -7.56 13.09 12.45
C PHE A 34 -7.61 11.57 12.59
N PHE A 35 -6.86 10.95 13.49
CA PHE A 35 -7.03 9.52 13.77
C PHE A 35 -8.37 9.23 14.46
N LEU A 36 -8.89 10.15 15.28
CA LEU A 36 -10.22 10.01 15.90
C LEU A 36 -11.36 10.25 14.89
N VAL A 37 -11.09 11.04 13.85
CA VAL A 37 -12.07 11.51 12.87
C VAL A 37 -12.06 10.68 11.58
N GLY A 38 -10.89 10.28 11.10
CA GLY A 38 -10.61 9.81 9.74
C GLY A 38 -10.56 8.30 9.55
N ILE A 39 -11.09 7.51 10.49
CA ILE A 39 -11.12 6.06 10.35
C ILE A 39 -12.34 5.66 9.50
N TYR A 40 -12.18 5.77 8.17
CA TYR A 40 -12.94 4.95 7.22
C TYR A 40 -12.29 3.58 7.01
N CYS A 41 -11.43 3.15 7.94
CA CYS A 41 -10.74 1.86 7.92
C CYS A 41 -11.69 0.65 8.03
N PHE A 42 -12.98 0.74 7.73
CA PHE A 42 -13.91 -0.39 7.82
C PHE A 42 -15.05 -0.35 6.79
N ARG A 43 -15.04 0.55 5.80
CA ARG A 43 -16.08 0.64 4.76
C ARG A 43 -15.56 0.20 3.39
N GLU A 44 -16.46 -0.35 2.59
CA GLU A 44 -16.19 -0.71 1.20
C GLU A 44 -16.14 0.57 0.34
N LEU A 45 -15.12 0.70 -0.51
CA LEU A 45 -14.86 1.93 -1.26
C LEU A 45 -15.94 2.23 -2.32
N SER A 46 -16.79 1.25 -2.65
CA SER A 46 -17.91 1.41 -3.58
C SER A 46 -18.98 2.38 -3.07
N ASP A 47 -19.07 2.54 -1.75
CA ASP A 47 -20.16 3.28 -1.09
C ASP A 47 -19.68 4.63 -0.52
N VAL A 48 -18.46 5.06 -0.89
CA VAL A 48 -17.81 6.25 -0.34
C VAL A 48 -18.01 7.43 -1.29
N GLU A 49 -18.55 8.53 -0.75
CA GLU A 49 -18.74 9.77 -1.51
C GLU A 49 -17.39 10.42 -1.86
N TRP A 50 -17.37 11.22 -2.92
CA TRP A 50 -16.10 11.74 -3.45
C TRP A 50 -15.37 12.69 -2.47
N ASP A 51 -16.11 13.47 -1.70
CA ASP A 51 -15.53 14.37 -0.67
C ASP A 51 -14.91 13.58 0.49
N GLU A 52 -15.53 12.45 0.88
CA GLU A 52 -15.00 11.55 1.90
C GLU A 52 -13.71 10.88 1.38
N MET A 53 -13.68 10.49 0.11
CA MET A 53 -12.49 9.93 -0.52
C MET A 53 -11.35 10.95 -0.57
N LEU A 54 -11.65 12.19 -0.98
CA LEU A 54 -10.67 13.28 -1.04
C LEU A 54 -10.06 13.59 0.33
N PHE A 55 -10.89 13.63 1.37
CA PHE A 55 -10.40 13.78 2.74
C PHE A 55 -9.41 12.68 3.12
N ASN A 56 -9.72 11.41 2.82
CA ASN A 56 -8.82 10.29 3.08
C ASN A 56 -7.51 10.41 2.30
N LEU A 57 -7.55 10.81 1.03
CA LEU A 57 -6.34 11.04 0.23
C LEU A 57 -5.43 12.08 0.88
N CYS A 58 -6.00 13.23 1.28
CA CYS A 58 -5.26 14.27 1.97
C CYS A 58 -4.67 13.79 3.30
N PHE A 59 -5.44 13.01 4.07
CA PHE A 59 -4.99 12.47 5.34
C PHE A 59 -3.85 11.46 5.17
N MET A 60 -3.95 10.54 4.20
CA MET A 60 -2.88 9.60 3.86
C MET A 60 -1.58 10.33 3.51
N ASP A 61 -1.67 11.40 2.70
CA ASP A 61 -0.48 12.16 2.32
C ASP A 61 0.15 12.90 3.49
N VAL A 62 -0.66 13.43 4.43
CA VAL A 62 -0.16 14.01 5.68
C VAL A 62 0.54 12.95 6.52
N LEU A 63 -0.10 11.79 6.75
CA LEU A 63 0.51 10.70 7.51
C LEU A 63 1.82 10.24 6.88
N ARG A 64 1.85 10.10 5.55
CA ARG A 64 3.07 9.77 4.80
C ARG A 64 4.15 10.82 5.01
N ALA A 65 3.81 12.11 4.93
CA ALA A 65 4.77 13.19 5.18
C ALA A 65 5.30 13.15 6.62
N CYS A 66 4.43 12.96 7.62
CA CYS A 66 4.82 12.78 9.01
C CYS A 66 5.78 11.59 9.18
N LEU A 67 5.46 10.45 8.56
CA LEU A 67 6.26 9.24 8.61
C LEU A 67 7.65 9.41 7.99
N VAL A 68 7.75 10.16 6.89
CA VAL A 68 9.03 10.40 6.21
C VAL A 68 9.88 11.44 6.94
N VAL A 69 9.26 12.51 7.46
CA VAL A 69 9.99 13.67 8.00
C VAL A 69 10.24 13.55 9.51
N LYS A 70 9.28 13.00 10.26
CA LYS A 70 9.32 12.89 11.73
C LYS A 70 8.74 11.56 12.23
N PRO A 71 9.27 10.40 11.82
CA PRO A 71 8.75 9.11 12.29
C PRO A 71 8.80 8.98 13.83
N LEU A 72 9.80 9.59 14.47
CA LEU A 72 10.01 9.54 15.92
C LEU A 72 8.99 10.38 16.72
N ALA A 73 8.16 11.19 16.05
CA ALA A 73 7.06 11.90 16.70
C ALA A 73 5.85 11.00 16.98
N PHE A 74 5.80 9.81 16.38
CA PHE A 74 4.70 8.86 16.55
C PHE A 74 4.81 8.17 17.91
N SER A 75 3.79 8.33 18.74
CA SER A 75 3.62 7.48 19.93
C SER A 75 3.23 6.05 19.54
N ALA A 76 3.30 5.12 20.49
CA ALA A 76 2.88 3.73 20.28
C ALA A 76 1.48 3.61 19.66
N GLN A 77 0.52 4.39 20.18
CA GLN A 77 -0.85 4.40 19.65
C GLN A 77 -0.92 4.87 18.19
N HIS A 78 -0.10 5.86 17.79
CA HIS A 78 -0.08 6.31 16.40
C HIS A 78 0.42 5.22 15.46
N TRP A 79 1.44 4.45 15.88
CA TRP A 79 1.97 3.34 15.10
C TRP A 79 0.94 2.23 14.91
N ASP A 80 0.21 1.87 15.96
CA ASP A 80 -0.85 0.86 15.89
C ASP A 80 -1.96 1.30 14.92
N LEU A 81 -2.40 2.55 15.05
CA LEU A 81 -3.44 3.12 14.20
C LEU A 81 -3.01 3.23 12.74
N LEU A 82 -1.77 3.65 12.47
CA LEU A 82 -1.21 3.74 11.12
C LEU A 82 -1.19 2.35 10.45
N GLN A 83 -0.65 1.34 11.14
CA GLN A 83 -0.56 -0.02 10.60
C GLN A 83 -1.95 -0.63 10.38
N CYS A 84 -2.87 -0.47 11.33
CA CYS A 84 -4.26 -0.90 11.18
C CYS A 84 -4.97 -0.20 10.02
N ALA A 85 -4.75 1.11 9.85
CA ALA A 85 -5.34 1.88 8.77
C ALA A 85 -4.85 1.39 7.40
N ILE A 86 -3.54 1.22 7.23
CA ILE A 86 -2.95 0.70 6.00
C ILE A 86 -3.48 -0.69 5.68
N SER A 87 -3.48 -1.61 6.65
CA SER A 87 -4.04 -2.96 6.46
C SER A 87 -5.48 -2.91 5.98
N SER A 88 -6.30 -2.05 6.59
CA SER A 88 -7.67 -1.90 6.18
C SER A 88 -7.82 -1.34 4.76
N TRP A 89 -7.13 -0.25 4.42
CA TRP A 89 -7.21 0.35 3.10
C TRP A 89 -6.82 -0.65 2.00
N VAL A 90 -5.79 -1.46 2.27
CA VAL A 90 -5.35 -2.55 1.38
C VAL A 90 -6.43 -3.63 1.22
N ILE A 91 -7.09 -4.04 2.31
CA ILE A 91 -8.20 -5.01 2.25
C ILE A 91 -9.40 -4.44 1.49
N SER A 92 -9.75 -3.17 1.72
CA SER A 92 -10.84 -2.52 0.98
C SER A 92 -10.53 -2.41 -0.52
N LEU A 93 -9.26 -2.13 -0.88
CA LEU A 93 -8.80 -2.14 -2.26
C LEU A 93 -8.96 -3.52 -2.91
N ASP A 94 -8.61 -4.60 -2.21
CA ASP A 94 -8.76 -5.97 -2.72
C ASP A 94 -10.18 -6.27 -3.17
N LYS A 95 -11.15 -5.99 -2.29
CA LYS A 95 -12.58 -6.17 -2.57
C LYS A 95 -13.04 -5.34 -3.77
N THR A 96 -12.67 -4.07 -3.81
CA THR A 96 -13.12 -3.16 -4.87
C THR A 96 -12.46 -3.47 -6.21
N PHE A 97 -11.18 -3.83 -6.24
CA PHE A 97 -10.49 -4.21 -7.47
C PHE A 97 -10.91 -5.59 -7.99
N ALA A 98 -11.27 -6.54 -7.10
CA ALA A 98 -11.87 -7.80 -7.51
C ALA A 98 -13.20 -7.60 -8.25
N LEU A 99 -14.03 -6.66 -7.78
CA LEU A 99 -15.28 -6.27 -8.45
C LEU A 99 -15.01 -5.49 -9.75
N ALA A 100 -14.05 -4.55 -9.73
CA ALA A 100 -13.71 -3.73 -10.90
C ALA A 100 -13.04 -4.52 -12.03
N SER A 101 -12.42 -5.67 -11.72
CA SER A 101 -11.79 -6.56 -12.70
C SER A 101 -12.77 -7.59 -13.29
N SER A 102 -14.02 -7.63 -12.81
CA SER A 102 -15.10 -8.43 -13.39
C SER A 102 -15.77 -7.69 -14.57
N ALA A 103 -16.44 -8.42 -15.46
CA ALA A 103 -17.00 -7.90 -16.73
C ALA A 103 -18.02 -6.75 -16.59
N GLU A 104 -18.42 -6.39 -15.38
CA GLU A 104 -19.42 -5.35 -15.06
C GLU A 104 -18.81 -4.11 -14.39
N GLY A 105 -17.53 -4.14 -13.99
CA GLY A 105 -16.86 -3.06 -13.27
C GLY A 105 -15.96 -2.20 -14.15
N SER A 106 -15.96 -0.88 -13.93
CA SER A 106 -14.99 0.05 -14.54
C SER A 106 -14.09 0.64 -13.46
N LEU A 107 -12.77 0.64 -13.71
CA LEU A 107 -11.83 1.36 -12.87
C LEU A 107 -12.09 2.87 -12.96
N SER A 108 -12.12 3.53 -11.80
CA SER A 108 -12.35 4.97 -11.72
C SER A 108 -11.07 5.70 -11.29
N ILE A 109 -10.91 6.96 -11.73
CA ILE A 109 -9.85 7.86 -11.26
C ILE A 109 -9.81 7.95 -9.73
N PRO A 110 -10.97 8.10 -9.03
CA PRO A 110 -11.07 7.95 -7.59
C PRO A 110 -10.32 6.79 -6.97
N LEU A 111 -10.63 5.60 -7.45
CA LEU A 111 -10.08 4.36 -6.93
C LEU A 111 -8.57 4.25 -7.23
N ALA A 112 -8.14 4.71 -8.40
CA ALA A 112 -6.73 4.77 -8.76
C ALA A 112 -5.93 5.72 -7.85
N LEU A 113 -6.48 6.89 -7.50
CA LEU A 113 -5.84 7.81 -6.56
C LEU A 113 -5.73 7.21 -5.16
N PHE A 114 -6.79 6.53 -4.69
CA PHE A 114 -6.77 5.88 -3.38
C PHE A 114 -5.75 4.73 -3.32
N LEU A 115 -5.69 3.91 -4.36
CA LEU A 115 -4.67 2.87 -4.51
C LEU A 115 -3.27 3.49 -4.46
N LYS A 116 -3.04 4.55 -5.23
CA LYS A 116 -1.76 5.25 -5.29
C LYS A 116 -1.31 5.75 -3.92
N SER A 117 -2.18 6.48 -3.21
CA SER A 117 -1.86 7.00 -1.87
C SER A 117 -1.61 5.87 -0.88
N THR A 118 -2.40 4.80 -0.92
CA THR A 118 -2.20 3.60 -0.09
C THR A 118 -0.86 2.93 -0.38
N CYS A 119 -0.48 2.77 -1.65
CA CYS A 119 0.82 2.22 -2.02
C CYS A 119 1.97 3.11 -1.53
N HIS A 120 1.88 4.43 -1.72
CA HIS A 120 2.92 5.37 -1.32
C HIS A 120 3.18 5.40 0.19
N ILE A 121 2.12 5.41 1.01
CA ILE A 121 2.28 5.37 2.47
C ILE A 121 2.83 4.01 2.92
N THR A 122 2.39 2.91 2.28
CA THR A 122 2.91 1.56 2.55
C THR A 122 4.41 1.45 2.21
N VAL A 123 4.85 2.01 1.08
CA VAL A 123 6.27 2.09 0.71
C VAL A 123 7.07 2.85 1.77
N SER A 124 6.52 3.97 2.25
CA SER A 124 7.19 4.80 3.26
C SER A 124 7.30 4.06 4.59
N LEU A 125 6.26 3.31 4.99
CA LEU A 125 6.28 2.45 6.17
C LEU A 125 7.29 1.31 6.03
N ALA A 126 7.27 0.58 4.92
CA ALA A 126 8.21 -0.51 4.68
C ALA A 126 9.67 -0.02 4.68
N SER A 127 9.93 1.13 4.06
CA SER A 127 11.26 1.76 4.08
C SER A 127 11.70 2.13 5.49
N PHE A 128 10.80 2.69 6.31
CA PHE A 128 11.10 3.01 7.70
C PHE A 128 11.39 1.74 8.51
N MET A 129 10.59 0.69 8.35
CA MET A 129 10.79 -0.58 9.06
C MET A 129 12.11 -1.27 8.67
N ALA A 130 12.49 -1.21 7.39
CA ALA A 130 13.79 -1.72 6.93
C ALA A 130 14.97 -0.92 7.51
N HIS A 131 14.83 0.40 7.63
CA HIS A 131 15.83 1.24 8.27
C HIS A 131 15.92 1.01 9.79
N LEU A 132 14.76 0.85 10.45
CA LEU A 132 14.69 0.50 11.87
C LEU A 132 15.36 -0.85 12.16
N GLU A 133 15.20 -1.83 11.27
CA GLU A 133 15.90 -3.10 11.36
C GLU A 133 17.42 -2.94 11.20
N ALA A 134 17.87 -2.15 10.23
CA ALA A 134 19.29 -1.92 9.99
C ALA A 134 19.98 -1.11 11.11
N GLU A 135 19.26 -0.17 11.72
CA GLU A 135 19.79 0.76 12.74
C GLU A 135 19.15 0.58 14.12
N SER A 136 18.83 -0.68 14.47
CA SER A 136 18.10 -1.03 15.68
C SER A 136 18.75 -0.52 16.98
N GLU A 137 20.08 -0.45 17.05
CA GLU A 137 20.80 0.02 18.25
C GLU A 137 20.64 1.53 18.54
N VAL A 138 20.37 2.31 17.49
CA VAL A 138 20.24 3.77 17.53
C VAL A 138 18.77 4.14 17.61
N ILE A 139 17.98 3.73 16.62
CA ILE A 139 16.59 4.16 16.43
C ILE A 139 15.63 3.32 17.28
N GLY A 140 15.97 2.05 17.55
CA GLY A 140 15.12 1.13 18.30
C GLY A 140 14.81 1.56 19.74
N LYS A 141 15.60 2.48 20.30
CA LYS A 141 15.36 3.06 21.63
C LYS A 141 14.33 4.19 21.64
N GLU A 142 14.05 4.77 20.47
CA GLU A 142 13.18 5.94 20.29
C GLU A 142 11.79 5.57 19.77
N VAL A 143 11.58 4.29 19.42
CA VAL A 143 10.30 3.74 18.96
C VAL A 143 9.78 2.67 19.93
N PRO A 144 8.50 2.27 19.85
CA PRO A 144 7.98 1.16 20.64
C PRO A 144 8.78 -0.13 20.39
N SER A 145 9.17 -0.82 21.46
CA SER A 145 10.05 -1.99 21.38
C SER A 145 9.48 -3.17 20.58
N ASN A 146 8.14 -3.25 20.49
CA ASN A 146 7.38 -4.25 19.76
C ASN A 146 7.08 -3.85 18.30
N LEU A 147 7.38 -2.61 17.88
CA LEU A 147 6.97 -2.07 16.59
C LEU A 147 7.43 -2.94 15.41
N LEU A 148 8.71 -3.30 15.38
CA LEU A 148 9.29 -4.07 14.28
C LEU A 148 8.78 -5.51 14.27
N SER A 149 8.68 -6.15 15.43
CA SER A 149 8.15 -7.52 15.53
C SER A 149 6.69 -7.57 15.11
N GLU A 150 5.87 -6.62 15.56
CA GLU A 150 4.45 -6.59 15.20
C GLU A 150 4.24 -6.35 13.72
N TYR A 151 5.01 -5.42 13.14
CA TYR A 151 4.99 -5.19 11.70
C TYR A 151 5.32 -6.47 10.92
N LYS A 152 6.37 -7.18 11.30
CA LYS A 152 6.81 -8.39 10.61
C LYS A 152 5.84 -9.56 10.75
N GLU A 153 5.31 -9.77 11.95
CA GLU A 153 4.52 -10.96 12.27
C GLU A 153 3.03 -10.80 11.97
N PHE A 154 2.46 -9.59 12.13
CA PHE A 154 1.02 -9.37 12.00
C PHE A 154 0.65 -8.56 10.76
N PHE A 155 1.31 -7.41 10.52
CA PHE A 155 0.83 -6.45 9.53
C PHE A 155 1.38 -6.71 8.12
N SER A 156 2.71 -6.76 7.98
CA SER A 156 3.38 -6.89 6.68
C SER A 156 2.97 -8.14 5.89
N PRO A 157 2.75 -9.34 6.48
CA PRO A 157 2.35 -10.51 5.69
C PRO A 157 1.01 -10.31 5.01
N GLN A 158 0.02 -9.76 5.73
CA GLN A 158 -1.30 -9.49 5.18
C GLN A 158 -1.26 -8.39 4.12
N ILE A 159 -0.61 -7.27 4.42
CA ILE A 159 -0.50 -6.11 3.51
C ILE A 159 0.14 -6.54 2.18
N PHE A 160 1.31 -7.17 2.24
CA PHE A 160 2.05 -7.51 1.04
C PHE A 160 1.40 -8.65 0.25
N ARG A 161 0.75 -9.60 0.91
CA ARG A 161 -0.01 -10.65 0.21
C ARG A 161 -1.11 -10.07 -0.67
N VAL A 162 -1.88 -9.12 -0.13
CA VAL A 162 -2.96 -8.47 -0.87
C VAL A 162 -2.40 -7.58 -1.98
N LEU A 163 -1.38 -6.76 -1.69
CA LEU A 163 -0.78 -5.89 -2.72
C LEU A 163 -0.12 -6.68 -3.86
N LEU A 164 0.49 -7.84 -3.56
CA LEU A 164 1.02 -8.73 -4.59
C LEU A 164 -0.10 -9.35 -5.43
N HIS A 165 -1.23 -9.71 -4.81
CA HIS A 165 -2.41 -10.15 -5.53
C HIS A 165 -2.93 -9.07 -6.48
N LEU A 166 -3.11 -7.84 -5.98
CA LEU A 166 -3.54 -6.67 -6.77
C LEU A 166 -2.57 -6.39 -7.93
N PHE A 167 -1.27 -6.44 -7.69
CA PHE A 167 -0.25 -6.32 -8.73
C PHE A 167 -0.37 -7.42 -9.79
N HIS A 168 -0.61 -8.67 -9.38
CA HIS A 168 -0.76 -9.78 -10.31
C HIS A 168 -2.01 -9.64 -11.19
N ILE A 169 -3.17 -9.32 -10.60
CA ILE A 169 -4.43 -9.20 -11.35
C ILE A 169 -4.38 -8.01 -12.30
N THR A 170 -3.97 -6.83 -11.82
CA THR A 170 -3.94 -5.60 -12.63
C THR A 170 -2.87 -5.69 -13.70
N GLY A 171 -1.68 -6.21 -13.35
CA GLY A 171 -0.61 -6.46 -14.28
C GLY A 171 -1.00 -7.46 -15.36
N GLY A 172 -1.81 -8.48 -15.03
CA GLY A 172 -2.38 -9.41 -16.00
C GLY A 172 -3.38 -8.75 -16.93
N THR A 173 -4.31 -7.96 -16.40
CA THR A 173 -5.37 -7.26 -17.15
C THR A 173 -4.80 -6.25 -18.15
N PHE A 174 -3.78 -5.49 -17.76
CA PHE A 174 -3.22 -4.42 -18.59
C PHE A 174 -1.94 -4.82 -19.33
N ARG A 175 -1.47 -6.08 -19.17
CA ARG A 175 -0.18 -6.57 -19.67
C ARG A 175 0.15 -6.17 -21.11
N GLU A 176 -0.82 -6.31 -22.00
CA GLU A 176 -0.67 -6.18 -23.46
C GLU A 176 -1.29 -4.89 -24.01
N ASN A 177 -1.94 -4.08 -23.15
CA ASN A 177 -2.65 -2.88 -23.56
C ASN A 177 -1.67 -1.70 -23.66
N CYS A 178 -1.05 -1.52 -24.82
CA CYS A 178 -0.13 -0.39 -25.04
C CYS A 178 -0.81 0.99 -24.96
N ASP A 179 -2.12 1.05 -25.23
CA ASP A 179 -2.91 2.28 -25.29
C ASP A 179 -3.77 2.50 -24.03
N VAL A 180 -3.29 2.10 -22.85
CA VAL A 180 -3.99 2.44 -21.60
C VAL A 180 -3.94 3.94 -21.35
N GLU A 181 -5.03 4.44 -20.76
CA GLU A 181 -5.10 5.81 -20.30
C GLU A 181 -3.93 6.13 -19.34
N PRO A 182 -3.26 7.30 -19.46
CA PRO A 182 -2.09 7.64 -18.63
C PRO A 182 -2.33 7.55 -17.12
N TRP A 183 -3.57 7.82 -16.66
CA TRP A 183 -3.93 7.73 -15.25
C TRP A 183 -3.93 6.28 -14.73
N ILE A 184 -4.11 5.27 -15.57
CA ILE A 184 -4.00 3.85 -15.19
C ILE A 184 -2.53 3.52 -14.89
N CYS A 185 -1.60 3.95 -15.75
CA CYS A 185 -0.18 3.76 -15.49
C CYS A 185 0.25 4.46 -14.20
N LEU A 186 -0.05 5.76 -14.07
CA LEU A 186 0.43 6.60 -12.96
C LEU A 186 -0.32 6.39 -11.63
N GLY A 187 -1.55 5.87 -11.69
CA GLY A 187 -2.43 5.66 -10.54
C GLY A 187 -2.52 4.21 -10.08
N VAL A 188 -2.29 3.24 -10.98
CA VAL A 188 -2.46 1.81 -10.68
C VAL A 188 -1.16 1.04 -10.86
N LEU A 189 -0.61 1.00 -12.08
CA LEU A 189 0.49 0.09 -12.40
C LEU A 189 1.80 0.50 -11.72
N GLU A 190 2.18 1.77 -11.77
CA GLU A 190 3.41 2.25 -11.13
C GLU A 190 3.39 2.14 -9.60
N PRO A 191 2.35 2.60 -8.88
CA PRO A 191 2.32 2.48 -7.42
C PRO A 191 2.33 1.03 -6.95
N LEU A 192 1.59 0.13 -7.62
CA LEU A 192 1.64 -1.30 -7.32
C LEU A 192 3.03 -1.89 -7.57
N SER A 193 3.65 -1.54 -8.71
CA SER A 193 5.02 -1.95 -9.04
C SER A 193 6.02 -1.50 -7.97
N GLN A 194 5.88 -0.26 -7.48
CA GLN A 194 6.77 0.30 -6.47
C GLN A 194 6.60 -0.39 -5.12
N VAL A 195 5.36 -0.65 -4.69
CA VAL A 195 5.11 -1.24 -3.37
C VAL A 195 5.48 -2.71 -3.30
N VAL A 196 5.27 -3.51 -4.36
CA VAL A 196 5.73 -4.91 -4.35
C VAL A 196 7.25 -5.03 -4.35
N CYS A 197 7.96 -4.00 -4.84
CA CYS A 197 9.41 -3.87 -4.68
C CYS A 197 9.85 -3.55 -3.24
N GLN A 198 8.94 -3.42 -2.27
CA GLN A 198 9.30 -3.34 -0.85
C GLN A 198 9.05 -4.66 -0.12
N MET A 199 8.48 -5.66 -0.78
CA MET A 199 8.13 -6.94 -0.17
C MET A 199 9.39 -7.68 0.34
N PRO A 200 9.42 -8.12 1.62
CA PRO A 200 10.44 -9.02 2.14
C PRO A 200 10.55 -10.32 1.33
N LYS A 201 11.76 -10.87 1.22
CA LYS A 201 12.05 -12.08 0.44
C LYS A 201 11.23 -13.28 0.92
N GLU A 202 11.09 -13.41 2.23
CA GLU A 202 10.36 -14.49 2.89
C GLU A 202 8.89 -14.47 2.46
N LEU A 203 8.29 -13.28 2.42
CA LEU A 203 6.90 -13.08 1.99
C LEU A 203 6.70 -13.32 0.49
N ALA A 204 7.69 -13.00 -0.35
CA ALA A 204 7.66 -13.29 -1.78
C ALA A 204 7.68 -14.80 -2.06
N LEU A 205 8.46 -15.57 -1.29
CA LEU A 205 8.51 -17.03 -1.41
C LEU A 205 7.24 -17.71 -0.86
N SER A 206 6.59 -17.09 0.12
CA SER A 206 5.30 -17.53 0.69
C SER A 206 4.09 -16.74 0.15
N HIS A 207 4.12 -16.33 -1.13
CA HIS A 207 3.20 -15.36 -1.73
C HIS A 207 1.69 -15.71 -1.65
N GLY A 208 1.35 -16.98 -1.54
CA GLY A 208 -0.05 -17.41 -1.37
C GLY A 208 -0.97 -17.15 -2.58
N LEU A 209 -0.43 -16.88 -3.77
CA LEU A 209 -1.17 -16.81 -5.03
C LEU A 209 -1.63 -18.22 -5.46
N PRO A 210 -2.78 -18.33 -6.17
CA PRO A 210 -3.30 -19.62 -6.60
C PRO A 210 -2.32 -20.38 -7.51
N PRO A 211 -2.12 -21.69 -7.34
CA PRO A 211 -1.21 -22.43 -8.20
C PRO A 211 -1.65 -22.39 -9.68
N ARG A 212 -0.76 -21.93 -10.58
CA ARG A 212 -1.02 -21.87 -12.03
C ARG A 212 -0.58 -23.13 -12.79
N LEU A 213 0.59 -23.66 -12.46
CA LEU A 213 1.17 -24.86 -13.09
C LEU A 213 1.90 -25.65 -12.00
N SER A 214 1.57 -26.93 -11.83
CA SER A 214 2.35 -27.87 -11.03
C SER A 214 3.38 -28.54 -11.94
N SER A 215 4.67 -28.42 -11.63
CA SER A 215 5.71 -29.13 -12.39
C SER A 215 5.61 -30.62 -12.08
N SER A 216 5.19 -31.43 -13.05
CA SER A 216 5.18 -32.90 -12.97
C SER A 216 6.56 -33.54 -13.21
N GLY A 217 7.63 -32.74 -13.31
CA GLY A 217 8.99 -33.20 -13.59
C GLY A 217 9.98 -32.85 -12.48
N ARG A 218 11.13 -33.54 -12.46
CA ARG A 218 12.27 -33.28 -11.56
C ARG A 218 12.70 -31.80 -11.64
N ALA A 219 12.24 -30.97 -10.70
CA ALA A 219 12.55 -29.55 -10.69
C ALA A 219 13.95 -29.30 -10.12
N VAL A 220 14.72 -28.45 -10.79
CA VAL A 220 16.03 -27.92 -10.32
C VAL A 220 15.82 -26.78 -9.30
N LEU A 221 14.60 -26.27 -9.18
CA LEU A 221 14.21 -25.14 -8.33
C LEU A 221 13.32 -25.60 -7.18
N SER A 222 13.30 -24.86 -6.07
CA SER A 222 12.32 -25.10 -5.00
C SER A 222 10.91 -24.81 -5.48
N ASP A 223 9.92 -25.52 -4.94
CA ASP A 223 8.51 -25.38 -5.32
C ASP A 223 8.00 -23.93 -5.16
N HIS A 224 8.47 -23.24 -4.12
CA HIS A 224 8.16 -21.83 -3.87
C HIS A 224 8.67 -20.90 -4.97
N LEU A 225 9.93 -21.08 -5.41
CA LEU A 225 10.53 -20.26 -6.45
C LEU A 225 9.94 -20.59 -7.82
N ALA A 226 9.68 -21.86 -8.12
CA ALA A 226 9.00 -22.28 -9.34
C ALA A 226 7.59 -21.68 -9.43
N SER A 227 6.84 -21.71 -8.33
CA SER A 227 5.51 -21.09 -8.23
C SER A 227 5.58 -19.57 -8.44
N LEU A 228 6.53 -18.88 -7.80
CA LEU A 228 6.70 -17.43 -7.96
C LEU A 228 7.05 -17.05 -9.40
N LEU A 229 7.98 -17.78 -10.03
CA LEU A 229 8.36 -17.59 -11.44
C LEU A 229 7.17 -17.78 -12.38
N ASN A 230 6.31 -18.77 -12.14
CA ASN A 230 5.12 -19.00 -12.96
C ASN A 230 4.14 -17.82 -12.94
N HIS A 231 4.06 -17.09 -11.82
CA HIS A 231 3.22 -15.89 -11.71
C HIS A 231 3.88 -14.67 -12.34
N MET A 232 5.17 -14.45 -12.05
CA MET A 232 5.89 -13.24 -12.44
C MET A 232 6.35 -13.26 -13.90
N SER A 233 6.60 -14.43 -14.49
CA SER A 233 7.04 -14.57 -15.89
C SER A 233 6.08 -13.94 -16.90
N VAL A 234 4.78 -14.00 -16.64
CA VAL A 234 3.77 -13.34 -17.49
C VAL A 234 3.96 -11.83 -17.47
N LEU A 235 4.26 -11.24 -16.30
CA LEU A 235 4.48 -9.80 -16.15
C LEU A 235 5.83 -9.33 -16.71
N LEU A 236 6.85 -10.19 -16.74
CA LEU A 236 8.14 -9.90 -17.40
C LEU A 236 8.00 -9.62 -18.90
N THR A 237 6.92 -10.07 -19.52
CA THR A 237 6.64 -9.86 -20.95
C THR A 237 5.64 -8.74 -21.22
N SER A 238 5.27 -7.95 -20.21
CA SER A 238 4.34 -6.83 -20.38
C SER A 238 4.90 -5.72 -21.27
N SER A 239 4.03 -4.98 -21.95
CA SER A 239 4.39 -3.72 -22.62
C SER A 239 4.77 -2.60 -21.63
N HIS A 240 4.40 -2.72 -20.35
CA HIS A 240 4.68 -1.71 -19.32
C HIS A 240 5.96 -2.02 -18.56
N ARG A 241 6.95 -1.11 -18.66
CA ARG A 241 8.26 -1.24 -18.02
C ARG A 241 8.19 -1.36 -16.50
N CYS A 242 7.26 -0.67 -15.84
CA CYS A 242 7.11 -0.74 -14.39
C CYS A 242 6.78 -2.18 -13.92
N LEU A 243 5.89 -2.87 -14.63
CA LEU A 243 5.52 -4.26 -14.36
C LEU A 243 6.70 -5.21 -14.57
N GLN A 244 7.46 -5.03 -15.64
CA GLN A 244 8.66 -5.85 -15.92
C GLN A 244 9.70 -5.73 -14.80
N LEU A 245 10.04 -4.49 -14.41
CA LEU A 245 11.05 -4.23 -13.39
C LEU A 245 10.61 -4.73 -12.02
N ALA A 246 9.34 -4.54 -11.66
CA ALA A 246 8.80 -5.04 -10.40
C ALA A 246 8.77 -6.56 -10.35
N ALA A 247 8.30 -7.23 -11.42
CA ALA A 247 8.32 -8.68 -11.51
C ALA A 247 9.74 -9.25 -11.40
N PHE A 248 10.71 -8.62 -12.06
CA PHE A 248 12.12 -9.00 -11.93
C PHE A 248 12.65 -8.80 -10.51
N SER A 249 12.36 -7.64 -9.89
CA SER A 249 12.75 -7.32 -8.51
C SER A 249 12.21 -8.34 -7.51
N VAL A 250 10.94 -8.75 -7.66
CA VAL A 250 10.32 -9.77 -6.80
C VAL A 250 10.99 -11.14 -6.98
N ILE A 251 11.36 -11.53 -8.21
CA ILE A 251 12.06 -12.79 -8.48
C ILE A 251 13.49 -12.79 -7.95
N HIS A 252 14.22 -11.67 -8.10
CA HIS A 252 15.67 -11.60 -7.85
C HIS A 252 16.05 -11.39 -6.36
N ARG A 253 15.08 -11.19 -5.47
CA ARG A 253 15.34 -10.98 -4.03
C ARG A 253 16.07 -12.12 -3.34
#